data_AF-A0AAV3XBW3-F1
#
_entry.id   AF-A0AAV3XBW3-F1
#
_cell.length_a   1.000
_cell.length_b   1.000
_cell.length_c   1.000
_cell.angle_alpha   90.00
_cell.angle_beta   90.00
_cell.angle_gamma   90.00
#
_symmetry.space_group_name_H-M   'P 1'
#
loop_
_entity.id
_entity.type
_entity.pdbx_description
1 polymer ?
#
loop_
_entity_poly.entity_id
_entity_poly.type
_entity_poly.pdbx_seq_one_letter_code
_entity_poly.pdbx_strand_id
1 'polypeptide(L)'
;MSNLESFSQKLETGEVISPEIINQTEISKFELSNIAATEDIADYISETIPLSHLENCPAIRYEPVPNELYPNAKGTFERDPHQICIWGEQFAGPQELIATLTHEVGLCMKILSLTIPNLPRSGQIYTKKV
;
A
#
# COMPACT_ATOMS: atom_id res chain seq x y z
N MET A 1 15.53 14.55 -0.54
CA MET A 1 16.11 13.42 -1.29
C MET A 1 16.70 12.47 -0.25
N SER A 2 16.63 11.17 -0.55
CA SER A 2 17.14 10.03 0.26
C SER A 2 16.13 9.41 1.22
N ASN A 3 15.42 8.36 0.76
CA ASN A 3 15.09 7.21 1.62
C ASN A 3 15.11 5.87 0.84
N LEU A 4 15.80 5.82 -0.30
CA LEU A 4 15.82 4.63 -1.17
C LEU A 4 16.99 3.69 -0.84
N GLU A 5 17.99 4.18 -0.12
CA GLU A 5 19.18 3.41 0.27
C GLU A 5 18.93 2.52 1.50
N SER A 6 17.75 2.64 2.13
CA SER A 6 17.42 1.93 3.37
C SER A 6 16.76 0.56 3.16
N PHE A 7 16.35 0.20 1.93
CA PHE A 7 15.80 -1.13 1.64
C PHE A 7 16.88 -2.18 1.86
N SER A 8 16.90 -2.72 3.07
CA SER A 8 17.96 -3.60 3.52
C SER A 8 17.67 -5.00 3.01
N GLN A 9 18.58 -5.57 2.21
CA GLN A 9 18.52 -6.98 1.81
C GLN A 9 18.84 -7.90 3.01
N LYS A 10 17.96 -7.93 4.01
CA LYS A 10 17.95 -8.97 5.05
C LYS A 10 16.92 -10.02 4.67
N LEU A 11 17.25 -10.83 3.67
CA LEU A 11 16.40 -11.93 3.18
C LEU A 11 16.95 -13.32 3.55
N GLU A 12 17.64 -13.42 4.69
CA GLU A 12 18.17 -14.68 5.21
C GLU A 12 17.78 -14.88 6.66
N THR A 13 16.55 -15.37 6.90
CA THR A 13 16.18 -16.39 7.90
C THR A 13 14.65 -16.51 7.94
N GLY A 14 14.13 -17.75 8.00
CA GLY A 14 12.70 -18.06 8.07
C GLY A 14 12.03 -17.66 9.38
N GLU A 15 12.11 -16.38 9.74
CA GLU A 15 11.28 -15.77 10.76
C GLU A 15 9.89 -15.52 10.17
N VAL A 16 8.85 -15.85 10.94
CA VAL A 16 7.47 -15.52 10.59
C VAL A 16 7.34 -14.00 10.71
N ILE A 17 7.33 -13.34 9.56
CA ILE A 17 7.40 -11.89 9.47
C ILE A 17 6.01 -11.35 9.78
N SER A 18 5.95 -10.57 10.86
CA SER A 18 4.68 -10.06 11.38
C SER A 18 4.15 -8.98 10.43
N PRO A 19 2.83 -8.89 10.23
CA PRO A 19 2.26 -7.76 9.52
C PRO A 19 2.55 -6.46 10.28
N GLU A 20 2.81 -5.39 9.56
CA GLU A 20 2.94 -4.04 10.10
C GLU A 20 1.57 -3.34 10.08
N ILE A 21 1.25 -2.56 11.11
CA ILE A 21 -0.02 -1.84 11.18
C ILE A 21 0.21 -0.32 11.16
N ILE A 22 -0.29 0.35 10.13
CA ILE A 22 -0.24 1.81 10.00
C ILE A 22 -1.67 2.33 9.90
N ASN A 23 -2.09 3.15 10.86
CA ASN A 23 -3.42 3.77 10.86
C ASN A 23 -4.58 2.75 10.62
N GLN A 24 -4.53 1.59 11.28
CA GLN A 24 -5.48 0.47 11.13
C GLN A 24 -5.41 -0.28 9.79
N THR A 25 -4.49 0.08 8.89
CA THR A 25 -4.16 -0.66 7.67
C THR A 25 -3.07 -1.70 7.97
N GLU A 26 -3.33 -2.95 7.63
CA GLU A 26 -2.34 -4.03 7.65
C GLU A 26 -1.45 -3.97 6.40
N ILE A 27 -0.13 -3.94 6.58
CA ILE A 27 0.87 -4.09 5.53
C ILE A 27 1.51 -5.47 5.70
N SER A 28 1.51 -6.31 4.66
CA SER A 28 2.04 -7.67 4.82
C SER A 28 2.57 -8.32 3.53
N LYS A 29 3.43 -9.34 3.75
CA LYS A 29 3.96 -10.30 2.77
C LYS A 29 4.94 -9.76 1.73
N PHE A 30 5.45 -8.54 1.89
CA PHE A 30 6.31 -7.93 0.87
C PHE A 30 7.65 -8.64 0.68
N GLU A 31 8.08 -9.44 1.66
CA GLU A 31 9.29 -10.26 1.57
C GLU A 31 9.19 -11.35 0.50
N LEU A 32 7.96 -11.78 0.18
CA LEU A 32 7.72 -12.72 -0.92
C LEU A 32 8.14 -12.14 -2.28
N SER A 33 8.33 -10.82 -2.37
CA SER A 33 8.86 -10.16 -3.56
C SER A 33 10.36 -10.38 -3.77
N ASN A 34 11.10 -10.74 -2.72
CA ASN A 34 12.57 -10.71 -2.67
C ASN A 34 13.19 -9.32 -2.99
N ILE A 35 12.41 -8.24 -2.88
CA ILE A 35 12.84 -6.88 -3.25
C ILE A 35 12.88 -5.95 -2.05
N ALA A 36 11.88 -6.03 -1.18
CA ALA A 36 11.74 -5.17 -0.01
C ALA A 36 11.16 -5.95 1.16
N ALA A 37 11.53 -5.58 2.38
CA ALA A 37 10.86 -6.08 3.56
C ALA A 37 9.52 -5.35 3.80
N THR A 38 8.59 -5.99 4.49
CA THR A 38 7.32 -5.37 4.92
C THR A 38 7.60 -4.15 5.81
N GLU A 39 8.63 -4.21 6.66
CA GLU A 39 9.08 -3.06 7.45
C GLU A 39 9.48 -1.87 6.57
N ASP A 40 10.29 -2.09 5.51
CA ASP A 40 10.72 -1.01 4.63
C ASP A 40 9.54 -0.37 3.88
N ILE A 41 8.55 -1.19 3.50
CA ILE A 41 7.33 -0.73 2.83
C ILE A 41 6.44 0.05 3.80
N ALA A 42 6.32 -0.43 5.05
CA ALA A 42 5.59 0.26 6.10
C ALA A 42 6.24 1.63 6.39
N ASP A 43 7.56 1.68 6.55
CA ASP A 43 8.30 2.92 6.76
C ASP A 43 8.08 3.90 5.59
N TYR A 44 8.23 3.42 4.34
CA TYR A 44 7.95 4.23 3.15
C TYR A 44 6.53 4.80 3.16
N ILE A 45 5.52 3.98 3.45
CA ILE A 45 4.11 4.42 3.50
C ILE A 45 3.94 5.48 4.58
N SER A 46 4.48 5.26 5.77
CA SER A 46 4.35 6.17 6.91
C SER A 46 4.94 7.56 6.64
N GLU A 47 6.02 7.63 5.86
CA GLU A 47 6.71 8.87 5.53
C GLU A 47 6.15 9.59 4.31
N THR A 48 5.60 8.86 3.33
CA THR A 48 5.25 9.41 2.02
C THR A 48 3.75 9.50 1.75
N ILE A 49 2.95 8.64 2.36
CA ILE A 49 1.51 8.59 2.17
C ILE A 49 0.83 9.29 3.36
N PRO A 50 0.00 10.32 3.13
CA PRO A 50 -0.79 10.91 4.20
C PRO A 50 -1.69 9.85 4.86
N LEU A 51 -1.66 9.72 6.19
CA LEU A 51 -2.40 8.68 6.92
C LEU A 51 -3.91 8.67 6.60
N SER A 52 -4.50 9.83 6.30
CA SER A 52 -5.90 9.94 5.86
C SER A 52 -6.21 9.16 4.58
N HIS A 53 -5.21 8.85 3.77
CA HIS A 53 -5.38 8.04 2.55
C HIS A 53 -5.48 6.53 2.84
N LEU A 54 -5.17 6.13 4.08
CA LEU A 54 -5.17 4.74 4.52
C LEU A 54 -6.45 4.37 5.31
N GLU A 55 -7.19 5.34 5.84
CA GLU A 55 -8.36 5.15 6.74
C GLU A 55 -9.44 4.21 6.21
N ASN A 56 -9.53 4.01 4.89
CA ASN A 56 -10.53 3.18 4.25
C ASN A 56 -9.91 2.02 3.45
N CYS A 57 -8.64 1.71 3.71
CA CYS A 57 -7.90 0.61 3.14
C CYS A 57 -7.45 -0.30 4.29
N PRO A 58 -8.23 -1.33 4.68
CA PRO A 58 -7.87 -2.22 5.78
C PRO A 58 -6.57 -3.01 5.56
N ALA A 59 -6.16 -3.25 4.31
CA ALA A 59 -4.95 -4.01 4.03
C ALA A 59 -4.27 -3.61 2.72
N ILE A 60 -2.94 -3.64 2.73
CA ILE A 60 -2.05 -3.55 1.56
C ILE A 60 -1.15 -4.79 1.60
N ARG A 61 -1.30 -5.68 0.62
CA ARG A 61 -0.66 -6.99 0.65
C ARG A 61 0.09 -7.27 -0.63
N TYR A 62 1.20 -7.98 -0.49
CA TYR A 62 1.88 -8.59 -1.62
C TYR A 62 1.37 -10.01 -1.83
N GLU A 63 1.07 -10.36 -3.08
CA GLU A 63 0.75 -11.72 -3.49
C GLU A 63 1.66 -12.12 -4.67
N PRO A 64 2.44 -13.21 -4.54
CA PRO A 64 3.41 -13.60 -5.57
C PRO A 64 2.74 -14.14 -6.84
N VAL A 65 1.52 -14.66 -6.72
CA VAL A 65 0.76 -15.19 -7.85
C VAL A 65 -0.08 -14.05 -8.46
N PRO A 66 0.10 -13.74 -9.75
CA PRO A 66 -0.74 -12.76 -10.43
C PRO A 66 -2.21 -13.14 -10.42
N ASN A 67 -3.08 -12.15 -10.39
CA ASN A 67 -4.52 -12.39 -10.44
C ASN A 67 -4.96 -12.89 -11.84
N GLU A 68 -5.72 -13.99 -11.88
CA GLU A 68 -6.19 -14.60 -13.14
C GLU A 68 -7.11 -13.66 -13.97
N LEU A 69 -7.87 -12.79 -13.31
CA LEU A 69 -8.76 -11.83 -13.97
C LEU A 69 -7.99 -10.63 -14.52
N TYR A 70 -6.84 -10.32 -13.94
CA TYR A 70 -6.01 -9.15 -14.28
C TYR A 70 -4.54 -9.57 -14.51
N PRO A 71 -4.26 -10.44 -15.49
CA PRO A 71 -2.94 -11.07 -15.64
C PRO A 71 -1.81 -10.10 -15.99
N ASN A 72 -2.15 -8.89 -16.45
CA ASN A 72 -1.18 -7.85 -16.80
C ASN A 72 -1.05 -6.75 -15.72
N ALA A 73 -1.85 -6.81 -14.65
CA ALA A 73 -1.81 -5.82 -13.59
C ALA A 73 -0.72 -6.16 -12.57
N LYS A 74 0.02 -5.14 -12.12
CA LYS A 74 1.01 -5.26 -11.02
C LYS A 74 0.40 -4.93 -9.65
N GLY A 75 -0.84 -4.49 -9.65
CA GLY A 75 -1.63 -4.33 -8.45
C GLY A 75 -3.07 -3.95 -8.79
N THR A 76 -3.91 -3.97 -7.78
CA THR A 76 -5.27 -3.47 -7.86
C THR A 76 -5.74 -2.98 -6.50
N PHE A 77 -6.75 -2.12 -6.52
CA PHE A 77 -7.65 -1.96 -5.40
C PHE A 77 -8.88 -2.86 -5.56
N GLU A 78 -9.04 -3.81 -4.64
CA GLU A 78 -10.21 -4.68 -4.56
C GLU A 78 -11.29 -3.99 -3.73
N ARG A 79 -12.40 -3.63 -4.37
CA ARG A 79 -13.50 -2.89 -3.71
C ARG A 79 -14.16 -3.67 -2.56
N ASP A 80 -14.15 -4.99 -2.62
CA ASP A 80 -14.65 -5.85 -1.54
C ASP A 80 -13.62 -6.98 -1.41
N PRO A 81 -12.69 -6.92 -0.44
CA PRO A 81 -12.85 -6.36 0.91
C PRO A 81 -12.25 -4.95 1.19
N HIS A 82 -12.09 -4.07 0.19
CA HIS A 82 -11.40 -2.75 0.29
C HIS A 82 -9.88 -2.85 0.50
N GLN A 83 -9.23 -3.85 -0.06
CA GLN A 83 -7.77 -4.03 0.09
C GLN A 83 -7.02 -3.66 -1.18
N ILE A 84 -5.75 -3.31 -1.02
CA ILE A 84 -4.81 -3.18 -2.13
C ILE A 84 -4.00 -4.48 -2.21
N CYS A 85 -4.05 -5.11 -3.38
CA CYS A 85 -3.24 -6.27 -3.70
C CYS A 85 -2.16 -5.84 -4.67
N ILE A 86 -0.89 -6.07 -4.33
CA ILE A 86 0.25 -5.87 -5.20
C ILE A 86 0.71 -7.24 -5.69
N TRP A 87 0.79 -7.39 -7.01
CA TRP A 87 1.14 -8.65 -7.66
C TRP A 87 2.44 -8.52 -8.42
N GLY A 88 3.24 -9.59 -8.37
CA GLY A 88 4.31 -9.72 -9.34
C GLY A 88 5.27 -10.85 -9.05
N GLU A 89 5.90 -11.33 -10.12
CA GLU A 89 7.15 -12.07 -10.04
C GLU A 89 8.33 -11.19 -10.56
N GLN A 90 8.04 -9.98 -11.08
CA GLN A 90 8.98 -9.20 -11.91
C GLN A 90 8.79 -7.69 -11.75
N PHE A 91 8.96 -7.18 -10.53
CA PHE A 91 9.31 -5.77 -10.39
C PHE A 91 10.79 -5.61 -10.76
N ALA A 92 11.14 -4.63 -11.58
CA ALA A 92 12.52 -4.35 -11.97
C ALA A 92 13.40 -3.92 -10.77
N GLY A 93 12.78 -3.54 -9.66
CA GLY A 93 13.40 -3.22 -8.39
C GLY A 93 12.46 -2.46 -7.45
N PRO A 94 12.97 -1.98 -6.30
CA PRO A 94 12.15 -1.30 -5.28
C PRO A 94 11.39 -0.09 -5.82
N GLN A 95 11.96 0.64 -6.78
CA GLN A 95 11.32 1.82 -7.37
C GLN A 95 10.02 1.51 -8.11
N GLU A 96 9.97 0.40 -8.84
CA GLU A 96 8.75 0.02 -9.55
C GLU A 96 7.68 -0.49 -8.58
N LEU A 97 8.10 -1.20 -7.52
CA LEU A 97 7.23 -1.67 -6.45
C LEU A 97 6.55 -0.49 -5.73
N ILE A 98 7.32 0.48 -5.24
CA ILE A 98 6.76 1.65 -4.53
C ILE A 98 5.91 2.53 -5.46
N ALA A 99 6.27 2.66 -6.74
CA ALA A 99 5.48 3.42 -7.71
C ALA A 99 4.11 2.76 -7.94
N THR A 100 4.09 1.43 -8.03
CA THR A 100 2.85 0.65 -8.17
C THR A 100 2.00 0.78 -6.92
N LEU A 101 2.59 0.61 -5.74
CA LEU A 101 1.90 0.77 -4.45
C LEU A 101 1.27 2.15 -4.31
N THR A 102 2.03 3.20 -4.58
CA THR A 102 1.56 4.59 -4.52
C THR A 102 0.42 4.84 -5.50
N HIS A 103 0.51 4.29 -6.70
CA HIS A 103 -0.54 4.37 -7.71
C HIS A 103 -1.84 3.75 -7.21
N GLU A 104 -1.79 2.53 -6.65
CA GLU A 104 -2.99 1.83 -6.17
C GLU A 104 -3.61 2.53 -4.94
N VAL A 105 -2.81 3.08 -4.03
CA VAL A 105 -3.32 3.91 -2.92
C VAL A 105 -4.06 5.14 -3.46
N GLY A 106 -3.53 5.79 -4.48
CA GLY A 106 -4.19 6.91 -5.15
C GLY A 106 -5.53 6.52 -5.80
N LEU A 107 -5.58 5.34 -6.44
CA LEU A 107 -6.80 4.81 -7.04
C LEU A 107 -7.87 4.46 -5.99
N CYS A 108 -7.47 3.82 -4.89
CA CYS A 108 -8.33 3.52 -3.74
C CYS A 108 -9.05 4.79 -3.26
N MET A 109 -8.30 5.86 -3.00
CA MET A 109 -8.86 7.14 -2.56
C MET A 109 -9.83 7.76 -3.56
N LYS A 110 -9.51 7.68 -4.86
CA LYS A 110 -10.39 8.19 -5.91
C LYS A 110 -11.69 7.40 -5.99
N ILE A 111 -11.62 6.08 -5.93
CA ILE A 111 -12.80 5.21 -6.00
C ILE A 111 -13.70 5.44 -4.79
N LEU A 112 -13.14 5.49 -3.58
CA LEU A 112 -13.88 5.72 -2.34
C LEU A 112 -14.53 7.10 -2.29
N SER A 113 -13.85 8.12 -2.78
CA SER A 113 -14.41 9.47 -2.89
C SER A 113 -15.60 9.56 -3.84
N LEU A 114 -15.73 8.62 -4.78
CA LEU A 114 -16.85 8.55 -5.73
C LEU A 114 -17.98 7.64 -5.26
N THR A 115 -17.70 6.66 -4.40
CA THR A 115 -18.68 5.68 -3.91
C THR A 115 -19.25 5.99 -2.52
N ILE A 116 -18.55 6.79 -1.71
CA ILE A 116 -19.00 7.22 -0.38
C ILE A 116 -19.35 8.71 -0.44
N PRO A 117 -20.64 9.10 -0.56
CA PRO A 117 -21.04 10.49 -0.77
C PRO A 117 -20.73 11.44 0.42
N ASN A 118 -20.27 10.92 1.56
CA ASN A 118 -19.95 11.68 2.77
C ASN A 118 -18.52 11.47 3.30
N LEU A 119 -17.59 10.96 2.49
CA LEU A 119 -16.19 10.95 2.92
C LEU A 119 -15.73 12.41 3.08
N PRO A 120 -15.27 12.85 4.27
CA PRO A 120 -14.77 14.20 4.44
C PRO A 120 -13.60 14.38 3.47
N ARG A 121 -13.78 15.27 2.48
CA ARG A 121 -12.67 15.68 1.62
C ARG A 121 -11.63 16.30 2.55
N SER A 122 -10.52 15.59 2.76
CA SER A 122 -9.37 16.09 3.51
C SER A 122 -9.03 17.49 3.01
N GLY A 123 -9.31 18.50 3.85
CA GLY A 123 -9.20 19.92 3.50
C GLY A 123 -10.37 20.84 3.89
N GLN A 124 -11.54 20.33 4.30
CA GLN A 124 -12.59 21.20 4.86
C GLN A 124 -12.43 21.40 6.37
N ILE A 125 -11.69 22.45 6.72
CA ILE A 125 -11.73 23.05 8.05
C ILE A 125 -13.16 23.56 8.25
N TYR A 126 -13.97 22.84 9.04
CA TYR A 126 -15.24 23.37 9.52
C TYR A 126 -14.94 24.52 10.48
N THR A 127 -14.89 25.75 9.97
CA THR A 127 -15.01 26.92 10.83
C THR A 127 -16.43 26.95 11.37
N LYS A 128 -16.60 26.44 12.59
CA LYS A 128 -17.82 26.61 13.36
C LYS A 128 -17.96 28.11 13.64
N LYS A 129 -18.83 28.80 12.90
CA LYS A 129 -19.21 30.17 13.21
C LYS A 129 -19.96 30.14 14.54
N VAL A 130 -19.36 30.75 15.57
CA VAL A 130 -20.00 31.06 16.86
C VAL A 130 -20.94 32.24 16.66
#